data_AF-A0A2P2MT76-F1
#
_entry.id   AF-A0A2P2MT76-F1
#
_cell.length_a   1.000
_cell.length_b   1.000
_cell.length_c   1.000
_cell.angle_alpha   90.00
_cell.angle_beta   90.00
_cell.angle_gamma   90.00
#
_symmetry.space_group_name_H-M   'P 1'
#
loop_
_entity.id
_entity.type
_entity.pdbx_description
1 polymer ?
#
loop_
_entity_poly.entity_id
_entity_poly.type
_entity_poly.pdbx_seq_one_letter_code
_entity_poly.pdbx_strand_id
1 'polypeptide(L)'
;MVLLTLSVSVVPLNQREVVFFIALYVLSIGGGGFRPCVQPFAADQFDERKPEEVEAKNSFFNWWYVAIMGGMCFSTMVVITLQVIKF
;
A
#
# COMPACT_ATOMS: atom_id res chain seq x y z
N MET A 1 -1.39 -3.40 7.74
CA MET A 1 -1.20 -2.22 8.60
C MET A 1 -2.01 -2.31 9.88
N VAL A 2 -3.33 -2.55 9.83
CA VAL A 2 -4.19 -2.68 11.03
C VAL A 2 -3.69 -3.74 12.02
N LEU A 3 -3.29 -4.91 11.54
CA LEU A 3 -2.78 -5.99 12.40
C LEU A 3 -1.48 -5.60 13.12
N LEU A 4 -0.63 -4.80 12.46
CA LEU A 4 0.62 -4.28 13.01
C LEU A 4 0.38 -3.15 14.04
N THR A 5 -0.61 -2.29 13.81
CA THR A 5 -0.96 -1.25 14.79
C THR A 5 -1.64 -1.86 16.02
N LEU A 6 -2.51 -2.85 15.83
CA LEU A 6 -3.15 -3.59 16.93
C LEU A 6 -2.12 -4.35 17.79
N SER A 7 -1.08 -4.94 17.17
CA SER A 7 -0.05 -5.65 17.94
C SER A 7 0.72 -4.74 18.91
N VAL A 8 0.83 -3.44 18.60
CA VAL A 8 1.54 -2.47 19.45
C VAL A 8 0.60 -1.76 20.45
N SER A 9 -0.68 -1.62 20.11
CA SER A 9 -1.65 -0.92 20.95
C SER A 9 -2.37 -1.83 21.97
N VAL A 10 -2.61 -3.10 21.63
CA VAL A 10 -3.48 -3.99 22.42
C VAL A 10 -2.70 -5.07 23.18
N VAL A 11 -1.56 -5.52 22.65
CA VAL A 11 -0.81 -6.67 23.21
C VAL A 11 0.07 -6.26 24.39
N PRO A 12 0.04 -7.01 25.51
CA PRO A 12 0.90 -6.77 26.68
C PRO A 12 2.38 -6.98 26.35
N LEU A 13 3.26 -6.30 27.11
CA LEU A 13 4.70 -6.20 26.80
C LEU A 13 5.40 -7.56 26.64
N ASN A 14 5.00 -8.56 27.41
CA ASN A 14 5.60 -9.89 27.45
C ASN A 14 5.42 -10.70 26.15
N GLN A 15 4.40 -10.41 25.33
CA GLN A 15 4.13 -11.12 24.06
C GLN A 15 4.19 -10.23 22.82
N ARG A 16 4.42 -8.93 23.01
CA ARG A 16 4.38 -7.91 21.96
C ARG A 16 5.29 -8.23 20.78
N GLU A 17 6.53 -8.65 21.04
CA GLU A 17 7.53 -8.90 20.00
C GLU A 17 7.09 -9.99 19.03
N VAL A 18 6.66 -11.14 19.56
CA VAL A 18 6.23 -12.28 18.74
C VAL A 18 5.04 -11.90 17.86
N VAL A 19 4.03 -11.25 18.44
CA VAL A 19 2.83 -10.85 17.69
C VAL A 19 3.15 -9.77 16.65
N PHE A 20 4.05 -8.84 16.97
CA PHE A 20 4.52 -7.81 16.04
C PHE A 20 5.23 -8.43 14.82
N PHE A 21 6.15 -9.37 15.04
CA PHE A 21 6.84 -10.04 13.92
C PHE A 21 5.89 -10.90 13.09
N ILE A 22 4.94 -11.60 13.70
CA ILE A 22 3.90 -12.33 12.95
C ILE A 22 3.10 -11.35 12.08
N ALA A 23 2.66 -10.21 12.64
CA ALA A 23 1.94 -9.19 11.88
C ALA A 23 2.78 -8.60 10.73
N LEU A 24 4.10 -8.45 10.91
CA LEU A 24 5.03 -8.04 9.86
C LEU A 24 5.14 -9.09 8.74
N TYR A 25 5.26 -10.37 9.07
CA TYR A 25 5.33 -11.44 8.07
C TYR A 25 4.03 -11.57 7.27
N VAL A 26 2.88 -11.47 7.94
CA VAL A 26 1.58 -11.49 7.25
C VAL A 26 1.46 -10.29 6.29
N LEU A 27 1.91 -9.11 6.72
CA LEU A 27 1.93 -7.92 5.87
C LEU A 27 2.85 -8.09 4.66
N SER A 28 4.07 -8.59 4.86
CA SER A 28 5.07 -8.71 3.78
C SER A 28 4.63 -9.74 2.74
N ILE A 29 4.10 -10.89 3.17
CA ILE A 29 3.56 -11.92 2.28
C ILE A 29 2.33 -11.40 1.54
N GLY A 30 1.37 -10.80 2.25
CA GLY A 30 0.15 -10.26 1.63
C GLY A 30 0.45 -9.15 0.63
N GLY A 31 1.32 -8.21 0.99
CA GLY A 31 1.75 -7.13 0.11
C GLY A 31 2.57 -7.62 -1.08
N GLY A 32 3.46 -8.59 -0.85
CA GLY A 32 4.32 -9.18 -1.88
C GLY A 32 3.56 -10.02 -2.90
N GLY A 33 2.50 -10.73 -2.49
CA GLY A 33 1.67 -11.52 -3.39
C GLY A 33 0.62 -10.70 -4.15
N PHE A 34 0.01 -9.69 -3.50
CA PHE A 34 -1.04 -8.87 -4.11
C PHE A 34 -0.52 -7.94 -5.21
N ARG A 35 0.57 -7.21 -4.95
CA ARG A 35 1.09 -6.17 -5.85
C ARG A 35 1.42 -6.66 -7.27
N PRO A 36 2.11 -7.81 -7.48
CA PRO A 36 2.45 -8.26 -8.83
C PRO A 36 1.23 -8.74 -9.64
N CYS A 37 0.11 -9.09 -9.00
CA CYS A 37 -1.07 -9.58 -9.71
C CYS A 37 -2.00 -8.46 -10.17
N VAL A 38 -2.04 -7.35 -9.44
CA VAL A 38 -3.03 -6.28 -9.65
C VAL A 38 -2.74 -5.47 -10.91
N GLN A 39 -1.48 -5.09 -11.15
CA GLN A 39 -1.13 -4.25 -12.30
C GLN A 39 -1.31 -4.99 -13.64
N PRO A 40 -0.88 -6.26 -13.80
CA PRO A 40 -1.16 -7.03 -15.01
C PRO A 40 -2.65 -7.23 -15.22
N PHE A 41 -3.40 -7.59 -14.17
CA PHE A 41 -4.85 -7.75 -14.27
C PHE A 41 -5.55 -6.47 -14.74
N ALA A 42 -5.13 -5.30 -14.24
CA ALA A 42 -5.66 -4.01 -14.68
C ALA A 42 -5.25 -3.68 -16.14
N ALA A 43 -4.03 -4.04 -16.55
CA ALA A 43 -3.57 -3.85 -17.92
C ALA A 43 -4.35 -4.74 -18.92
N ASP A 44 -4.68 -5.96 -18.51
CA ASP A 44 -5.45 -6.94 -19.31
C ASP A 44 -6.90 -6.50 -19.58
N GLN A 45 -7.40 -5.46 -18.90
CA GLN A 45 -8.72 -4.89 -19.16
C GLN A 45 -8.79 -4.07 -20.46
N PHE A 46 -7.65 -3.69 -21.05
CA PHE A 46 -7.56 -2.86 -22.25
C PHE A 46 -7.11 -3.69 -23.45
N ASP A 47 -7.80 -3.57 -24.59
CA ASP A 47 -7.46 -4.24 -25.84
C ASP A 47 -6.35 -3.49 -26.59
N GLU A 48 -5.17 -4.12 -26.71
CA GLU A 48 -4.02 -3.50 -27.38
C GLU A 48 -4.20 -3.32 -28.90
N ARG A 49 -5.21 -3.96 -29.49
CA ARG A 49 -5.51 -3.83 -30.93
C ARG A 49 -6.27 -2.54 -31.25
N LYS A 50 -6.77 -1.84 -30.23
CA LYS A 50 -7.54 -0.61 -30.36
C LYS A 50 -6.72 0.58 -29.89
N PRO A 51 -6.33 1.51 -30.78
CA PRO A 51 -5.47 2.64 -30.41
C PRO A 51 -6.07 3.52 -29.31
N GLU A 52 -7.39 3.68 -29.28
CA GLU A 52 -8.10 4.43 -28.24
C GLU A 52 -7.99 3.78 -26.84
N GLU A 53 -8.01 2.44 -26.77
CA GLU A 53 -7.88 1.72 -25.49
C GLU A 53 -6.43 1.71 -25.01
N VAL A 54 -5.45 1.73 -25.91
CA VAL A 54 -4.03 1.90 -25.58
C VAL A 54 -3.77 3.29 -24.95
N GLU A 55 -4.34 4.35 -25.50
CA GLU A 55 -4.24 5.69 -24.93
C GLU A 55 -4.93 5.78 -23.55
N ALA A 56 -6.11 5.16 -23.42
CA ALA A 56 -6.81 5.07 -22.15
C ALA A 56 -6.01 4.29 -21.09
N LYS A 57 -5.37 3.18 -21.46
CA LYS A 57 -4.47 2.39 -20.59
C LYS A 57 -3.33 3.25 -20.05
N ASN A 58 -2.67 4.02 -20.93
CA ASN A 58 -1.57 4.91 -20.52
C ASN A 58 -2.05 6.00 -19.55
N SER A 59 -3.18 6.63 -19.84
CA SER A 59 -3.78 7.64 -18.97
C SER A 59 -4.18 7.07 -17.61
N PHE A 60 -4.74 5.85 -17.59
CA PHE A 60 -5.09 5.14 -16.37
C PHE A 60 -3.88 4.90 -15.47
N PHE A 61 -2.78 4.36 -16.01
CA PHE A 61 -1.58 4.14 -15.22
C PHE A 61 -0.91 5.45 -14.79
N ASN A 62 -0.96 6.51 -15.60
CA ASN A 62 -0.48 7.83 -15.18
C ASN A 62 -1.22 8.33 -13.93
N TRP A 63 -2.56 8.29 -13.94
CA TRP A 63 -3.34 8.70 -12.77
C TRP A 63 -3.16 7.76 -11.58
N TRP A 64 -3.01 6.46 -11.81
CA TRP A 64 -2.67 5.48 -10.78
C TRP A 64 -1.38 5.86 -10.06
N TYR A 65 -0.31 6.19 -10.80
CA TYR A 65 0.96 6.59 -10.21
C TYR A 65 0.87 7.91 -9.46
N VAL A 66 0.15 8.91 -9.99
CA VAL A 66 -0.11 10.17 -9.29
C VAL A 66 -0.80 9.92 -7.96
N ALA A 67 -1.83 9.06 -7.94
CA ALA A 67 -2.56 8.73 -6.72
C ALA A 67 -1.69 8.01 -5.69
N ILE A 68 -0.88 7.02 -6.11
CA ILE A 68 0.02 6.29 -5.20
C ILE A 68 1.08 7.24 -4.63
N MET A 69 1.79 7.98 -5.49
CA MET A 69 2.88 8.84 -5.04
C MET A 69 2.35 10.00 -4.20
N GLY A 70 1.25 10.62 -4.61
CA GLY A 70 0.57 11.65 -3.85
C GLY A 70 0.10 11.14 -2.48
N GLY A 71 -0.50 9.95 -2.44
CA GLY A 71 -0.93 9.30 -1.20
C GLY A 71 0.23 8.95 -0.26
N MET A 72 1.36 8.46 -0.81
CA MET A 72 2.58 8.20 -0.04
C MET A 72 3.15 9.49 0.55
N CYS A 73 3.33 10.54 -0.26
CA CYS A 73 3.79 11.84 0.22
C CYS A 73 2.88 12.40 1.31
N PHE A 74 1.56 12.40 1.09
CA PHE A 74 0.60 12.87 2.07
C PHE A 74 0.65 12.06 3.37
N SER A 75 0.70 10.72 3.28
CA SER A 75 0.78 9.84 4.43
C SER A 75 2.04 10.10 5.26
N THR A 76 3.21 10.22 4.62
CA THR A 76 4.47 10.51 5.30
C THR A 76 4.45 11.88 5.96
N MET A 77 3.97 12.91 5.26
CA MET A 77 3.84 14.26 5.81
C MET A 77 2.96 14.28 7.06
N VAL A 78 1.76 13.69 6.99
CA VAL A 78 0.83 13.63 8.12
C VAL A 78 1.44 12.91 9.32
N VAL A 79 2.08 11.76 9.10
CA VAL A 79 2.70 10.99 10.20
C VAL A 79 3.79 11.80 10.88
N ILE A 80 4.68 12.45 10.11
CA ILE A 80 5.76 13.28 10.67
C ILE A 80 5.19 14.46 11.45
N THR A 81 4.22 15.19 10.90
CA THR A 81 3.61 16.33 11.60
C THR A 81 2.94 15.91 12.90
N LEU A 82 2.25 14.77 12.92
CA LEU A 82 1.63 14.23 14.15
C LEU A 82 2.66 13.76 15.18
N GLN A 83 3.80 13.23 14.74
CA GLN A 83 4.90 12.84 15.64
C GLN A 83 5.53 14.07 16.28
N VAL A 84 5.79 15.13 15.51
CA VAL A 84 6.41 16.37 16.01
C VAL A 84 5.52 17.09 17.01
N ILE A 85 4.20 17.18 16.79
CA ILE A 85 3.26 17.87 17.71
C ILE A 85 3.08 17.13 19.05
N LYS A 86 3.39 15.83 19.09
CA LYS A 86 3.30 15.02 20.32
C LYS A 86 4.55 15.11 21.22
N PHE A 87 5.58 15.85 20.81
CA PHE A 87 6.73 16.24 21.62
C PHE A 87 6.69 17.75 21.89
#